data_AF-A0A9W9PDS3-F1
#
_entry.id   AF-A0A9W9PDS3-F1
#
_cell.length_a   1.000
_cell.length_b   1.000
_cell.length_c   1.000
_cell.angle_alpha   90.00
_cell.angle_beta   90.00
_cell.angle_gamma   90.00
#
_symmetry.space_group_name_H-M   'P 1'
#
loop_
_entity.id
_entity.type
_entity.pdbx_description
1 polymer ?
#
loop_
_entity_poly.entity_id
_entity_poly.type
_entity_poly.pdbx_seq_one_letter_code
_entity_poly.pdbx_strand_id
1 'polypeptide(L)'
;MDNPLGTAVDEPELPPMSSDPFRSLRWKEDLFDLIPGWTYEPDIISIEKTMEAIHLSTEIQVKFLTQGGFNKIYKVHHNEETYIMRVSLPVQPVATLDWVCRMTDTPLPKVLAWDATRNSEIGFEWILMAEVPGKPLSDLWRSLSFAVKSNLVRRVAGLCSSLWKNQLEMIGNIYPPGTTPEDSASN
;
A
#
# COMPACT_ATOMS: atom_id res chain seq x y z
N MET A 1 -48.43 15.21 -28.31
CA MET A 1 -47.14 15.43 -28.99
C MET A 1 -46.19 16.04 -27.97
N ASP A 2 -45.98 15.40 -26.83
CA ASP A 2 -45.19 14.18 -26.59
C ASP A 2 -43.70 14.47 -26.61
N ASN A 3 -43.17 14.61 -25.40
CA ASN A 3 -41.76 14.53 -25.06
C ASN A 3 -41.33 13.06 -25.08
N PRO A 4 -40.10 12.74 -25.52
CA PRO A 4 -39.34 11.69 -24.83
C PRO A 4 -37.95 12.22 -24.44
N LEU A 5 -37.63 12.21 -23.14
CA LEU A 5 -36.73 11.22 -22.51
C LEU A 5 -35.43 11.05 -23.33
N GLY A 6 -34.32 11.67 -22.92
CA GLY A 6 -33.57 11.23 -21.74
C GLY A 6 -32.45 10.31 -22.22
N THR A 7 -31.41 10.88 -22.83
CA THR A 7 -30.25 10.13 -23.28
C THR A 7 -29.50 9.62 -22.06
N ALA A 8 -29.49 8.29 -21.91
CA ALA A 8 -28.67 7.59 -20.93
C ALA A 8 -27.22 8.05 -21.12
N VAL A 9 -26.60 8.48 -20.03
CA VAL A 9 -25.16 8.68 -19.97
C VAL A 9 -24.59 7.27 -19.97
N ASP A 10 -23.90 6.89 -21.04
CA ASP A 10 -23.18 5.61 -21.11
C ASP A 10 -22.22 5.54 -19.92
N GLU A 11 -22.56 4.67 -18.97
CA GLU A 11 -21.63 4.21 -17.95
C GLU A 11 -20.54 3.41 -18.69
N PRO A 12 -19.26 3.78 -18.59
CA PRO A 12 -18.25 3.14 -19.42
C PRO A 12 -18.11 1.67 -19.02
N GLU A 13 -18.58 0.76 -19.88
CA GLU A 13 -18.32 -0.67 -19.78
C GLU A 13 -16.82 -0.90 -19.58
N LEU A 14 -16.47 -1.61 -18.50
CA LEU A 14 -15.09 -1.97 -18.19
C LEU A 14 -14.51 -2.80 -19.34
N PRO A 15 -13.46 -2.32 -20.06
CA PRO A 15 -12.88 -3.09 -21.14
C PRO A 15 -12.11 -4.29 -20.58
N PRO A 16 -12.05 -5.40 -21.35
CA PRO A 16 -11.41 -6.66 -20.93
C PRO A 16 -9.99 -6.43 -20.41
N MET A 17 -9.58 -7.29 -19.46
CA MET A 17 -8.27 -7.27 -18.79
C MET A 17 -7.15 -7.01 -19.81
N SER A 18 -6.63 -5.78 -19.78
CA SER A 18 -5.59 -5.30 -20.71
C SER A 18 -4.23 -5.74 -20.17
N SER A 19 -3.35 -6.21 -21.05
CA SER A 19 -1.99 -6.65 -20.74
C SER A 19 -1.01 -5.53 -20.37
N ASP A 20 -1.48 -4.28 -20.24
CA ASP A 20 -0.65 -3.13 -19.87
C ASP A 20 -0.49 -3.06 -18.33
N PRO A 21 0.71 -3.34 -17.78
CA PRO A 21 0.95 -3.31 -16.34
C PRO A 21 0.82 -1.91 -15.73
N PHE A 22 0.89 -0.85 -16.53
CA PHE A 22 0.76 0.53 -16.10
C PHE A 22 -0.62 1.13 -16.37
N ARG A 23 -1.60 0.33 -16.83
CA ARG A 23 -2.97 0.81 -17.08
C ARG A 23 -3.56 1.56 -15.89
N SER A 24 -3.20 1.15 -14.67
CA SER A 24 -3.69 1.74 -13.42
C SER A 24 -3.03 3.07 -13.04
N LEU A 25 -1.93 3.45 -13.71
CA LEU A 25 -1.12 4.64 -13.47
C LEU A 25 -1.21 5.61 -14.67
N ARG A 26 -1.56 6.86 -14.40
CA ARG A 26 -1.45 7.96 -15.34
C ARG A 26 -0.67 9.11 -14.71
N TRP A 27 0.38 9.57 -15.35
CA TRP A 27 1.05 10.80 -14.92
C TRP A 27 0.23 12.02 -15.30
N LYS A 28 0.04 12.92 -14.35
CA LYS A 28 -0.56 14.24 -14.56
C LYS A 28 0.51 15.30 -14.35
N GLU A 29 0.60 16.24 -15.28
CA GLU A 29 1.44 17.42 -15.13
C GLU A 29 0.76 18.38 -14.15
N ASP A 30 1.49 18.76 -13.11
CA ASP A 30 1.21 19.92 -12.27
C ASP A 30 2.26 21.02 -12.59
N LEU A 31 2.03 22.24 -12.12
CA LEU A 31 2.81 23.44 -12.46
C LEU A 31 4.34 23.29 -12.33
N PHE A 32 4.83 22.36 -11.51
CA PHE A 32 6.27 22.10 -11.32
C PHE A 32 6.64 20.61 -11.22
N ASP A 33 5.68 19.67 -11.27
CA ASP A 33 5.92 18.25 -10.98
C ASP A 33 5.03 17.31 -11.82
N LEU A 34 5.47 16.05 -11.95
CA LEU A 34 4.63 14.96 -12.46
C LEU A 34 4.05 14.19 -11.28
N ILE A 35 2.72 14.16 -11.17
CA ILE A 35 2.02 13.48 -10.08
C ILE A 35 1.40 12.17 -10.60
N PRO A 36 1.60 11.03 -9.90
CA PRO A 36 0.91 9.80 -10.24
C PRO A 36 -0.60 9.94 -10.01
N GLY A 37 -1.38 9.60 -11.02
CA GLY A 37 -2.83 9.54 -10.97
C GLY A 37 -3.31 8.10 -11.10
N TRP A 38 -4.30 7.75 -10.29
CA TRP A 38 -5.01 6.47 -10.38
C TRP A 38 -5.99 6.56 -11.55
N THR A 39 -5.95 5.61 -12.49
CA THR A 39 -6.92 5.57 -13.61
C THR A 39 -8.23 4.90 -13.23
N TYR A 40 -8.20 4.03 -12.22
CA TYR A 40 -9.37 3.46 -11.55
C TYR A 40 -9.10 3.30 -10.05
N GLU A 41 -10.17 3.16 -9.28
CA GLU A 41 -10.14 3.05 -7.82
C GLU A 41 -10.14 1.58 -7.39
N PRO A 42 -9.40 1.19 -6.34
CA PRO A 42 -9.58 -0.11 -5.71
C PRO A 42 -10.96 -0.15 -5.03
N ASP A 43 -11.76 -1.15 -5.36
CA ASP A 43 -13.08 -1.34 -4.79
C ASP A 43 -12.98 -1.90 -3.35
N ILE A 44 -13.88 -1.46 -2.47
CA ILE A 44 -13.93 -1.94 -1.08
C ILE A 44 -14.34 -3.42 -1.06
N ILE A 45 -15.26 -3.82 -1.94
CA ILE A 45 -15.78 -5.18 -2.00
C ILE A 45 -14.67 -6.17 -2.37
N SER A 46 -13.77 -5.80 -3.29
CA SER A 46 -12.63 -6.67 -3.64
C SER A 46 -11.60 -6.78 -2.52
N ILE A 47 -11.43 -5.73 -1.70
CA ILE A 47 -10.61 -5.79 -0.49
C ILE A 47 -11.26 -6.72 0.55
N GLU A 48 -12.57 -6.62 0.76
CA GLU A 48 -13.31 -7.50 1.67
C GLU A 48 -13.16 -8.97 1.26
N LYS A 49 -13.41 -9.30 -0.02
CA LYS A 49 -13.23 -10.67 -0.54
C LYS A 49 -11.80 -11.18 -0.41
N THR A 50 -10.81 -10.32 -0.66
CA THR A 50 -9.40 -10.68 -0.47
C THR A 50 -9.12 -10.99 1.01
N MET A 51 -9.68 -10.22 1.93
CA MET A 51 -9.55 -10.46 3.37
C MET A 51 -10.28 -11.74 3.82
N GLU A 52 -11.46 -12.01 3.27
CA GLU A 52 -12.23 -13.24 3.49
C GLU A 52 -11.42 -14.46 3.07
N ALA A 53 -10.75 -14.41 1.92
CA ALA A 53 -9.91 -15.48 1.41
C ALA A 53 -8.69 -15.75 2.32
N ILE A 54 -8.10 -14.70 2.92
CA ILE A 54 -6.94 -14.84 3.81
C ILE A 54 -7.33 -15.39 5.19
N HIS A 55 -8.43 -14.89 5.77
CA HIS A 55 -8.82 -15.21 7.15
C HIS A 55 -9.92 -16.27 7.27
N LEU A 56 -10.44 -16.77 6.13
CA LEU A 56 -11.51 -17.78 6.05
C LEU A 56 -12.76 -17.37 6.87
N SER A 57 -13.09 -16.08 6.90
CA SER A 57 -14.13 -15.49 7.75
C SER A 57 -14.82 -14.32 7.05
N THR A 58 -16.13 -14.14 7.31
CA THR A 58 -16.99 -13.15 6.61
C THR A 58 -17.27 -11.88 7.40
N GLU A 59 -16.89 -11.79 8.67
CA GLU A 59 -17.09 -10.58 9.49
C GLU A 59 -15.93 -9.59 9.32
N ILE A 60 -15.87 -8.95 8.16
CA ILE A 60 -14.83 -7.99 7.81
C ILE A 60 -15.46 -6.63 7.55
N GLN A 61 -14.86 -5.58 8.11
CA GLN A 61 -15.24 -4.20 7.83
C GLN A 61 -14.04 -3.43 7.31
N VAL A 62 -14.13 -2.98 6.07
CA VAL A 62 -13.08 -2.19 5.43
C VAL A 62 -13.49 -0.72 5.36
N LYS A 63 -12.57 0.17 5.73
CA LYS A 63 -12.77 1.62 5.66
C LYS A 63 -11.56 2.31 5.06
N PHE A 64 -11.77 3.21 4.11
CA PHE A 64 -10.72 4.08 3.62
C PHE A 64 -10.16 4.97 4.74
N LEU A 65 -8.83 4.97 4.90
CA LEU A 65 -8.14 5.74 5.93
C LEU A 65 -7.51 7.00 5.35
N THR A 66 -6.69 6.86 4.30
CA THR A 66 -5.97 7.97 3.68
C THR A 66 -5.35 7.55 2.34
N GLN A 67 -4.90 8.50 1.53
CA GLN A 67 -4.07 8.23 0.35
C GLN A 67 -2.87 9.17 0.26
N GLY A 68 -1.79 8.66 -0.32
CA GLY A 68 -0.70 9.45 -0.89
C GLY A 68 -0.71 9.33 -2.42
N GLY A 69 0.33 9.82 -3.09
CA GLY A 69 0.41 9.76 -4.56
C GLY A 69 0.38 8.33 -5.10
N PHE A 70 1.17 7.43 -4.51
CA PHE A 70 1.34 6.06 -5.00
C PHE A 70 0.57 5.01 -4.18
N ASN A 71 -0.03 5.38 -3.06
CA ASN A 71 -0.58 4.41 -2.10
C ASN A 71 -1.94 4.86 -1.58
N LYS A 72 -2.88 3.93 -1.49
CA LYS A 72 -4.15 4.08 -0.76
C LYS A 72 -4.14 3.17 0.44
N ILE A 73 -4.57 3.69 1.58
CA ILE A 73 -4.54 3.02 2.86
C ILE A 73 -5.97 2.79 3.32
N TYR A 74 -6.28 1.54 3.63
CA TYR A 74 -7.55 1.09 4.16
C TYR A 74 -7.31 0.49 5.54
N LYS A 75 -8.21 0.80 6.46
CA LYS A 75 -8.28 0.20 7.78
C LYS A 75 -9.26 -0.96 7.72
N VAL A 76 -8.80 -2.15 8.08
CA VAL A 76 -9.60 -3.37 8.04
C VAL A 76 -9.80 -3.86 9.46
N HIS A 77 -11.05 -4.04 9.87
CA HIS A 77 -11.42 -4.64 11.13
C HIS A 77 -11.90 -6.06 10.88
N HIS A 78 -11.37 -7.01 11.65
CA HIS A 78 -11.80 -8.40 11.64
C HIS A 78 -11.79 -8.88 13.08
N ASN A 79 -12.95 -9.33 13.57
CA ASN A 79 -13.18 -9.62 14.98
C ASN A 79 -12.80 -8.43 15.89
N GLU A 80 -11.93 -8.66 16.88
CA GLU A 80 -11.40 -7.65 17.79
C GLU A 80 -10.05 -7.05 17.32
N GLU A 81 -9.53 -7.51 16.17
CA GLU A 81 -8.24 -7.09 15.64
C GLU A 81 -8.41 -6.07 14.51
N THR A 82 -7.35 -5.29 14.32
CA THR A 82 -7.34 -4.21 13.33
C THR A 82 -6.05 -4.21 12.54
N TYR A 83 -6.23 -4.07 11.24
CA TYR A 83 -5.20 -4.22 10.23
C TYR A 83 -5.18 -3.01 9.31
N ILE A 84 -4.02 -2.81 8.68
CA ILE A 84 -3.81 -1.78 7.67
C ILE A 84 -3.51 -2.47 6.35
N MET A 85 -4.39 -2.25 5.38
CA MET A 85 -4.19 -2.65 4.00
C MET A 85 -3.67 -1.47 3.20
N ARG A 86 -2.49 -1.60 2.60
CA ARG A 86 -1.92 -0.62 1.67
C ARG A 86 -2.00 -1.16 0.26
N VAL A 87 -2.76 -0.48 -0.58
CA VAL A 87 -2.87 -0.73 -2.02
C VAL A 87 -1.95 0.24 -2.75
N SER A 88 -1.15 -0.24 -3.69
CA SER A 88 -0.05 0.52 -4.29
C SER A 88 -0.16 0.58 -5.82
N LEU A 89 0.23 1.71 -6.40
CA LEU A 89 0.42 1.84 -7.84
C LEU A 89 1.68 1.08 -8.32
N PRO A 90 1.74 0.70 -9.61
CA PRO A 90 2.80 -0.08 -10.28
C PRO A 90 4.25 0.46 -10.28
N VAL A 91 4.77 1.01 -9.19
CA VAL A 91 6.02 1.77 -9.24
C VAL A 91 7.17 1.07 -8.52
N GLN A 92 6.93 0.34 -7.43
CA GLN A 92 8.00 -0.30 -6.68
C GLN A 92 7.55 -1.51 -5.85
N PRO A 93 8.28 -2.64 -5.88
CA PRO A 93 7.86 -3.87 -5.22
C PRO A 93 7.91 -3.81 -3.69
N VAL A 94 6.98 -4.56 -3.09
CA VAL A 94 6.69 -4.64 -1.64
C VAL A 94 7.83 -5.25 -0.79
N ALA A 95 8.76 -6.00 -1.40
CA ALA A 95 9.81 -6.78 -0.74
C ALA A 95 10.78 -5.98 0.16
N THR A 96 10.81 -4.66 0.01
CA THR A 96 11.67 -3.77 0.81
C THR A 96 11.30 -3.81 2.30
N LEU A 97 10.01 -3.95 2.65
CA LEU A 97 9.58 -3.92 4.06
C LEU A 97 10.06 -5.14 4.84
N ASP A 98 10.00 -6.33 4.25
CA ASP A 98 10.48 -7.56 4.90
C ASP A 98 11.99 -7.50 5.18
N TRP A 99 12.77 -6.97 4.23
CA TRP A 99 14.20 -6.76 4.42
C TRP A 99 14.49 -5.76 5.56
N VAL A 100 13.78 -4.64 5.61
CA VAL A 100 13.95 -3.64 6.68
C VAL A 100 13.59 -4.21 8.05
N CYS A 101 12.52 -5.03 8.14
CA CYS A 101 12.14 -5.72 9.37
C CYS A 101 13.24 -6.67 9.87
N ARG A 102 13.92 -7.38 8.97
CA ARG A 102 15.02 -8.29 9.35
C ARG A 102 16.28 -7.56 9.81
N MET A 103 16.49 -6.33 9.35
CA MET A 103 17.72 -5.57 9.63
C MET A 103 17.61 -4.61 10.81
N THR A 104 16.43 -4.43 11.41
CA THR A 104 16.20 -3.38 12.41
C THR A 104 15.36 -3.86 13.59
N ASP A 105 15.74 -3.49 14.81
CA ASP A 105 14.99 -3.79 16.05
C ASP A 105 13.80 -2.84 16.29
N THR A 106 13.35 -2.14 15.25
CA THR A 106 12.30 -1.12 15.37
C THR A 106 10.92 -1.79 15.34
N PRO A 107 9.94 -1.32 16.13
CA PRO A 107 8.56 -1.79 16.02
C PRO A 107 7.97 -1.35 14.69
N LEU A 108 8.19 -2.17 13.66
CA LEU A 108 7.60 -2.01 12.35
C LEU A 108 6.28 -2.76 12.30
N PRO A 109 5.32 -2.30 11.48
CA PRO A 109 4.10 -3.07 11.23
C PRO A 109 4.46 -4.47 10.76
N LYS A 110 3.99 -5.49 11.47
CA LYS A 110 4.19 -6.88 11.08
C LYS A 110 3.41 -7.12 9.78
N VAL A 111 4.12 -7.53 8.73
CA VAL A 111 3.51 -7.96 7.47
C VAL A 111 2.84 -9.31 7.66
N LEU A 112 1.58 -9.41 7.27
CA LEU A 112 0.76 -10.62 7.43
C LEU A 112 0.58 -11.35 6.10
N ALA A 113 0.25 -10.59 5.06
CA ALA A 113 0.07 -11.08 3.71
C ALA A 113 0.36 -9.95 2.72
N TRP A 114 0.68 -10.30 1.48
CA TRP A 114 0.85 -9.34 0.40
C TRP A 114 0.64 -10.06 -0.93
N ASP A 115 0.32 -9.28 -1.95
CA ASP A 115 0.32 -9.71 -3.34
C ASP A 115 1.01 -8.62 -4.16
N ALA A 116 2.11 -8.99 -4.83
CA ALA A 116 2.85 -8.08 -5.71
C ALA A 116 2.40 -8.22 -7.18
N THR A 117 1.42 -9.07 -7.45
CA THR A 117 0.76 -9.19 -8.75
C THR A 117 -0.45 -8.27 -8.81
N ARG A 118 -1.05 -8.14 -10.01
CA ARG A 118 -2.32 -7.43 -10.21
C ARG A 118 -3.46 -8.38 -10.53
N ASN A 119 -3.25 -9.67 -10.32
CA ASN A 119 -4.21 -10.72 -10.62
C ASN A 119 -5.13 -11.00 -9.43
N SER A 120 -4.89 -10.37 -8.28
CA SER A 120 -5.85 -10.32 -7.19
C SER A 120 -7.14 -9.61 -7.60
N GLU A 121 -8.23 -9.91 -6.89
CA GLU A 121 -9.52 -9.23 -7.12
C GLU A 121 -9.45 -7.71 -6.93
N ILE A 122 -8.46 -7.23 -6.16
CA ILE A 122 -8.20 -5.80 -5.96
C ILE A 122 -7.71 -5.16 -7.27
N GLY A 123 -7.02 -5.92 -8.13
CA GLY A 123 -6.47 -5.42 -9.40
C GLY A 123 -5.24 -4.51 -9.22
N PHE A 124 -4.61 -4.55 -8.05
CA PHE A 124 -3.44 -3.78 -7.67
C PHE A 124 -2.53 -4.59 -6.76
N GLU A 125 -1.29 -4.15 -6.64
CA GLU A 125 -0.38 -4.64 -5.62
C GLU A 125 -0.86 -4.19 -4.24
N TRP A 126 -0.77 -5.07 -3.25
CA TRP A 126 -1.20 -4.75 -1.90
C TRP A 126 -0.36 -5.44 -0.83
N ILE A 127 -0.37 -4.86 0.35
CA ILE A 127 0.24 -5.41 1.56
C ILE A 127 -0.68 -5.21 2.75
N LEU A 128 -0.91 -6.30 3.48
CA LEU A 128 -1.66 -6.34 4.72
C LEU A 128 -0.70 -6.39 5.90
N MET A 129 -0.90 -5.47 6.85
CA MET A 129 -0.05 -5.33 8.04
C MET A 129 -0.88 -5.19 9.30
N ALA A 130 -0.32 -5.58 10.44
CA ALA A 130 -0.89 -5.27 11.75
C ALA A 130 -0.93 -3.75 11.99
N GLU A 131 -2.01 -3.24 12.59
CA GLU A 131 -2.04 -1.84 13.05
C GLU A 131 -1.06 -1.65 14.21
N VAL A 132 -0.18 -0.65 14.10
CA VAL A 132 0.69 -0.23 15.20
C VAL A 132 0.05 0.96 15.91
N PRO A 133 -0.33 0.84 17.20
CA PRO A 133 -0.94 1.95 17.92
C PRO A 133 0.06 3.10 18.06
N GLY A 134 -0.36 4.30 17.69
CA GLY A 134 0.51 5.46 17.75
C GLY A 134 -0.20 6.77 17.39
N LYS A 135 0.54 7.87 17.51
CA LYS A 135 0.12 9.19 17.04
C LYS A 135 1.19 9.74 16.10
N PRO A 136 0.82 10.46 15.04
CA PRO A 136 1.79 11.15 14.19
C PRO A 136 2.70 12.05 15.03
N LEU A 137 4.01 11.95 14.79
CA LEU A 137 4.98 12.75 15.55
C LEU A 137 4.78 14.25 15.32
N SER A 138 4.30 14.65 14.14
CA SER A 138 3.94 16.03 13.79
C SER A 138 3.02 16.68 14.82
N ASP A 139 2.05 15.91 15.31
CA ASP A 139 0.97 16.40 16.17
C ASP A 139 1.48 16.67 17.59
N LEU A 140 2.48 15.89 18.01
CA LEU A 140 3.06 15.96 19.34
C LEU A 140 4.34 16.81 19.37
N TRP A 141 5.04 16.98 18.25
CA TRP A 141 6.41 17.52 18.24
C TRP A 141 6.54 18.84 19.00
N ARG A 142 5.61 19.77 18.81
CA ARG A 142 5.66 21.08 19.48
C ARG A 142 5.50 20.98 21.00
N SER A 143 4.70 20.05 21.50
CA SER A 143 4.43 19.87 22.94
C SER A 143 5.49 19.03 23.66
N LEU A 144 6.31 18.26 22.94
CA LEU A 144 7.36 17.44 23.55
C LEU A 144 8.50 18.28 24.13
N SER A 145 9.00 17.86 25.30
CA SER A 145 10.18 18.45 25.92
C SER A 145 11.44 18.19 25.09
N PHE A 146 12.47 19.03 25.27
CA PHE A 146 13.74 18.88 24.56
C PHE A 146 14.40 17.51 24.83
N ALA A 147 14.35 17.02 26.07
CA ALA A 147 14.90 15.72 26.43
C ALA A 147 14.22 14.57 25.66
N VAL A 148 12.89 14.61 25.51
CA VAL A 148 12.15 13.61 24.74
C VAL A 148 12.50 13.70 23.25
N LYS A 149 12.57 14.91 22.70
CA LYS A 149 13.01 15.15 21.32
C LYS A 149 14.41 14.58 21.06
N SER A 150 15.37 14.87 21.94
CA SER A 150 16.74 14.37 21.83
C SER A 150 16.79 12.84 21.81
N ASN A 151 16.01 12.18 22.68
CA ASN A 151 15.91 10.73 22.70
C ASN A 151 15.26 10.16 21.44
N LEU A 152 14.20 10.79 20.92
CA LEU A 152 13.55 10.40 19.66
C LEU A 152 14.52 10.51 18.49
N VAL A 153 15.21 11.64 18.34
CA VAL A 153 16.20 11.85 17.27
C VAL A 153 17.33 10.82 17.38
N ARG A 154 17.79 10.49 18.60
CA ARG A 154 18.80 9.44 18.81
C ARG A 154 18.31 8.07 18.34
N ARG A 155 17.04 7.72 18.58
CA ARG A 155 16.45 6.45 18.10
C ARG A 155 16.36 6.42 16.57
N VAL A 156 15.91 7.51 15.94
CA VAL A 156 15.86 7.62 14.47
C VAL A 156 17.27 7.51 13.88
N ALA A 157 18.25 8.20 14.45
CA ALA A 157 19.65 8.09 14.03
C ALA A 157 20.20 6.67 14.18
N GLY A 158 19.81 5.97 15.25
CA GLY A 158 20.12 4.55 15.45
C GLY A 158 19.55 3.67 14.34
N LEU A 159 18.26 3.85 13.99
CA LEU A 159 17.62 3.15 12.88
C LEU A 159 18.34 3.40 11.56
N CYS A 160 18.59 4.67 11.23
CA CYS A 160 19.35 5.03 10.04
C CYS A 160 20.71 4.34 10.06
N SER A 161 21.45 4.40 11.16
CA SER A 161 22.77 3.76 11.27
C SER A 161 22.71 2.24 11.05
N SER A 162 21.69 1.55 11.57
CA SER A 162 21.50 0.10 11.34
C SER A 162 21.25 -0.21 9.87
N LEU A 163 20.42 0.58 9.19
CA LEU A 163 20.18 0.42 7.75
C LEU A 163 21.44 0.71 6.92
N TRP A 164 22.19 1.77 7.26
CA TRP A 164 23.44 2.12 6.60
C TRP A 164 24.54 1.08 6.77
N LYS A 165 24.54 0.31 7.86
CA LYS A 165 25.51 -0.79 8.06
C LYS A 165 25.20 -2.03 7.24
N ASN A 166 23.93 -2.20 6.85
CA ASN A 166 23.46 -3.32 6.05
C ASN A 166 23.13 -2.81 4.65
N GLN A 167 24.14 -2.36 3.89
CA GLN A 167 23.87 -1.84 2.55
C GLN A 167 23.54 -2.96 1.57
N LEU A 168 22.65 -2.67 0.62
CA LEU A 168 22.47 -3.52 -0.55
C LEU A 168 23.69 -3.37 -1.46
N GLU A 169 24.27 -4.49 -1.87
CA GLU A 169 25.49 -4.51 -2.68
C GLU A 169 25.24 -4.17 -4.16
N MET A 170 23.97 -4.15 -4.58
CA MET A 170 23.57 -3.98 -5.96
C MET A 170 22.32 -3.11 -6.08
N ILE A 171 22.22 -2.41 -7.21
CA ILE A 171 21.03 -1.66 -7.62
C ILE A 171 20.04 -2.65 -8.23
N GLY A 172 18.82 -2.70 -7.71
CA GLY A 172 17.78 -3.59 -8.21
C GLY A 172 16.65 -3.77 -7.20
N ASN A 173 15.74 -4.68 -7.52
CA ASN A 173 14.66 -5.08 -6.63
C ASN A 173 15.14 -6.15 -5.64
N ILE A 174 14.61 -6.10 -4.43
CA ILE A 174 14.75 -7.20 -3.47
C ILE A 174 13.67 -8.22 -3.80
N TYR A 175 14.03 -9.50 -3.80
CA TYR A 175 13.10 -10.60 -4.00
C TYR A 175 13.11 -11.50 -2.75
N PRO A 176 11.96 -12.04 -2.34
CA PRO A 176 11.91 -13.09 -1.33
C PRO A 176 12.83 -14.27 -1.69
N PRO A 177 13.39 -14.98 -0.69
CA PRO A 177 14.15 -16.20 -0.95
C PRO A 177 13.29 -17.21 -1.75
N GLY A 178 13.80 -17.67 -2.90
CA GLY A 178 13.12 -18.66 -3.74
C GLY A 178 12.24 -18.10 -4.86
N THR A 179 12.12 -16.78 -5.01
CA THR A 179 11.46 -16.16 -6.17
C THR A 179 12.49 -15.62 -7.15
N THR A 180 12.38 -15.99 -8.42
CA THR A 180 13.16 -15.38 -9.51
C THR A 180 12.41 -14.16 -10.09
N PRO A 181 13.11 -13.25 -10.78
CA PRO A 181 12.45 -12.15 -11.49
C PRO A 181 11.40 -12.64 -12.50
N GLU A 182 11.58 -13.85 -13.06
CA GLU A 182 10.67 -14.47 -14.02
C GLU A 182 9.37 -14.95 -13.37
N ASP A 183 9.44 -15.45 -12.14
CA ASP A 183 8.27 -15.87 -11.34
C ASP A 183 7.38 -14.68 -10.96
N SER A 184 7.97 -13.48 -10.90
CA SER A 184 7.28 -12.22 -10.55
C SER A 184 6.59 -11.57 -11.75
N ALA A 185 7.02 -11.92 -12.97
CA ALA A 185 6.52 -11.35 -14.22
C ALA A 185 5.51 -12.26 -14.95
N SER A 186 5.37 -13.52 -14.51
CA SER A 186 4.66 -14.56 -15.26
C SER A 186 3.45 -15.18 -14.53
N ASN A 187 3.00 -14.64 -13.39
CA ASN A 187 1.88 -15.19 -12.62
C ASN A 187 0.80 -14.18 -12.28
#